data_AF-A0A7Y1TUT3-F1
#
_entry.id   AF-A0A7Y1TUT3-F1
#
_cell.length_a   1.000
_cell.length_b   1.000
_cell.length_c   1.000
_cell.angle_alpha   90.00
_cell.angle_beta   90.00
_cell.angle_gamma   90.00
#
_symmetry.space_group_name_H-M   'P 1'
#
loop_
_entity.id
_entity.type
_entity.pdbx_description
1 polymer ?
#
loop_
_entity_poly.entity_id
_entity_poly.type
_entity_poly.pdbx_seq_one_letter_code
_entity_poly.pdbx_strand_id
1 'polypeptide(L)'
;MSKIDGRITRRALIKGSMAAAGLALVDISAIASTQQSGAASTTAVKPKPFADLVSRMRGGVIAPGHPRYDAARKIFNDMIDRRPAAIAQCTGAADVMEVI
;
A
#
# COMPACT_ATOMS: atom_id res chain seq x y z
N MET A 1 33.10 -12.99 -27.98
CA MET A 1 33.96 -12.41 -26.92
C MET A 1 33.19 -11.26 -26.29
N SER A 2 32.57 -11.47 -25.12
CA SER A 2 33.13 -11.13 -23.78
C SER A 2 33.29 -9.62 -23.57
N LYS A 3 32.83 -8.98 -22.51
CA LYS A 3 31.99 -9.35 -21.36
C LYS A 3 31.89 -8.07 -20.49
N ILE A 4 30.77 -7.89 -19.79
CA ILE A 4 30.63 -7.17 -18.49
C ILE A 4 30.49 -5.64 -18.56
N ASP A 5 29.25 -5.22 -18.77
CA ASP A 5 28.70 -3.96 -18.24
C ASP A 5 28.91 -3.85 -16.73
N GLY A 6 29.29 -2.66 -16.28
CA GLY A 6 29.57 -2.27 -14.90
C GLY A 6 28.36 -2.33 -13.95
N ARG A 7 27.89 -3.56 -13.68
CA ARG A 7 26.98 -3.83 -12.56
C ARG A 7 27.73 -3.68 -11.25
N ILE A 8 27.67 -2.50 -10.65
CA ILE A 8 27.85 -2.38 -9.21
C ILE A 8 26.73 -3.20 -8.55
N THR A 9 27.07 -4.43 -8.14
CA THR A 9 26.16 -5.32 -7.43
C THR A 9 25.80 -4.74 -6.07
N ARG A 10 24.50 -4.79 -5.72
CA ARG A 10 23.86 -4.35 -4.45
C ARG A 10 24.55 -4.82 -3.15
N ARG A 11 25.51 -5.73 -3.23
CA ARG A 11 26.29 -6.27 -2.11
C ARG A 11 27.43 -5.34 -1.66
N ALA A 12 27.87 -4.40 -2.49
CA ALA A 12 28.97 -3.48 -2.17
C ALA A 12 28.55 -2.33 -1.22
N LEU A 13 27.25 -2.04 -1.10
CA LEU A 13 26.76 -0.93 -0.28
C LEU A 13 26.79 -1.23 1.22
N ILE A 14 26.68 -2.50 1.63
CA ILE A 14 26.50 -2.86 3.05
C ILE A 14 27.83 -2.96 3.81
N LYS A 15 28.99 -2.90 3.14
CA LYS A 15 30.31 -3.07 3.79
C LYS A 15 31.08 -1.76 4.03
N GLY A 16 30.48 -0.60 3.78
CA GLY A 16 31.17 0.70 3.77
C GLY A 16 30.87 1.67 4.92
N SER A 17 30.30 1.21 6.05
CA SER A 17 30.05 2.08 7.20
C SER A 17 30.88 1.61 8.40
N MET A 18 32.16 1.98 8.39
CA MET A 18 33.00 2.01 9.58
C MET A 18 33.78 3.33 9.58
N ALA A 19 33.83 3.95 10.76
CA ALA A 19 34.55 5.15 11.15
C ALA A 19 33.90 6.52 10.87
N ALA A 20 33.27 7.08 11.91
CA ALA A 20 33.76 8.34 12.49
C ALA A 20 33.22 8.49 13.91
N ALA A 21 34.16 8.59 14.85
CA ALA A 21 33.95 8.90 16.25
C ALA A 21 33.46 10.35 16.43
N GLY A 22 32.53 10.55 17.36
CA GLY A 22 32.09 11.87 17.80
C GLY A 22 31.34 11.73 19.13
N LEU A 23 31.99 12.17 20.20
CA LEU A 23 31.50 12.14 21.59
C LEU A 23 30.23 12.99 21.75
N ALA A 24 29.11 12.39 22.11
CA ALA A 24 28.01 13.06 22.78
C ALA A 24 27.33 12.07 23.73
N LEU A 25 27.67 12.15 25.02
CA LEU A 25 26.94 11.46 26.08
C LEU A 25 25.59 12.17 26.27
N VAL A 26 24.60 11.76 25.47
CA VAL A 26 23.19 11.92 25.79
C VAL A 26 22.70 10.54 26.21
N ASP A 27 22.08 10.45 27.37
CA ASP A 27 21.60 9.22 27.99
C ASP A 27 20.46 8.60 27.12
N ILE A 28 20.81 7.63 26.29
CA ILE A 28 19.92 6.98 25.29
C ILE A 28 19.09 5.83 25.92
N SER A 29 19.21 5.59 27.23
CA SER A 29 18.48 4.53 27.93
C SER A 29 16.94 4.69 27.89
N ALA A 30 16.41 5.86 27.50
CA ALA A 30 14.97 6.11 27.37
C ALA A 30 14.37 5.86 25.97
N ILE A 31 15.14 5.50 24.93
CA ILE A 31 14.57 5.20 23.59
C ILE A 31 14.10 3.74 23.48
N ALA A 32 14.06 3.01 24.60
CA ALA A 32 13.38 1.72 24.70
C ALA A 32 11.86 1.87 24.72
N SER A 33 11.27 2.55 23.73
CA SER A 33 9.83 2.56 23.43
C SER A 33 9.54 3.24 22.07
N THR A 34 10.18 2.82 20.98
CA THR A 34 9.56 3.00 19.65
C THR A 34 8.92 1.69 19.25
N GLN A 35 7.76 1.44 19.86
CA GLN A 35 6.79 0.51 19.27
C GLN A 35 6.15 1.20 18.08
N GLN A 36 6.44 0.73 16.87
CA GLN A 36 5.51 0.89 15.76
C GLN A 36 5.36 -0.44 15.03
N SER A 37 4.91 -1.46 15.78
CA SER A 37 4.18 -2.58 15.18
C SER A 37 2.80 -2.08 14.80
N GLY A 38 2.70 -1.49 13.60
CA GLY A 38 1.43 -1.24 12.94
C GLY A 38 0.85 -2.56 12.45
N ALA A 39 0.35 -3.39 13.38
CA ALA A 39 -0.58 -4.45 13.01
C ALA A 39 -1.76 -3.76 12.35
N ALA A 40 -1.93 -3.96 11.03
CA ALA A 40 -3.09 -3.51 10.31
C ALA A 40 -4.30 -4.20 10.92
N SER A 41 -4.96 -3.51 11.85
CA SER A 41 -6.28 -3.86 12.38
C SER A 41 -7.22 -3.93 11.19
N THR A 42 -7.32 -5.13 10.61
CA THR A 42 -8.28 -5.42 9.56
C THR A 42 -9.60 -5.59 10.29
N THR A 43 -10.26 -4.48 10.60
CA THR A 43 -11.66 -4.50 10.99
C THR A 43 -12.37 -5.14 9.81
N ALA A 44 -12.73 -6.41 9.95
CA ALA A 44 -13.43 -7.16 8.91
C ALA A 44 -14.77 -6.46 8.70
N VAL A 45 -14.83 -5.62 7.66
CA VAL A 45 -16.07 -4.98 7.24
C VAL A 45 -17.00 -6.12 6.82
N LYS A 46 -18.06 -6.32 7.60
CA LYS A 46 -19.13 -7.26 7.27
C LYS A 46 -19.58 -6.91 5.84
N PRO A 47 -19.52 -7.84 4.86
CA PRO A 47 -19.83 -7.50 3.49
C PRO A 47 -21.31 -7.10 3.45
N LYS A 48 -21.56 -5.80 3.30
CA LYS A 48 -22.87 -5.34 2.87
C LYS A 48 -23.04 -5.80 1.43
N PRO A 49 -24.21 -6.34 1.06
CA PRO A 49 -24.48 -6.61 -0.34
C PRO A 49 -24.36 -5.29 -1.11
N PHE A 50 -23.39 -5.18 -2.03
CA PHE A 50 -23.24 -4.01 -2.89
C PHE A 50 -24.34 -3.93 -3.97
N ALA A 51 -25.30 -4.87 -3.97
CA ALA A 51 -26.40 -4.93 -4.95
C ALA A 51 -27.26 -3.65 -4.94
N ASP A 52 -27.57 -3.12 -3.75
CA ASP A 52 -28.33 -1.87 -3.63
C ASP A 52 -27.56 -0.69 -4.23
N LEU A 53 -26.24 -0.63 -3.99
CA LEU A 53 -25.37 0.41 -4.53
C LEU A 53 -25.27 0.32 -6.06
N VAL A 54 -25.15 -0.90 -6.61
CA VAL A 54 -25.15 -1.16 -8.06
C VAL A 54 -26.44 -0.65 -8.73
N SER A 55 -27.59 -0.74 -8.05
CA SER A 55 -28.86 -0.26 -8.60
C SER A 55 -29.01 1.26 -8.61
N ARG A 56 -28.31 1.97 -7.73
CA ARG A 56 -28.43 3.43 -7.55
C ARG A 56 -27.39 4.21 -8.35
N MET A 57 -26.23 3.61 -8.59
CA MET A 57 -25.17 4.21 -9.38
C MET A 57 -25.38 3.99 -10.87
N ARG A 58 -25.04 5.01 -11.66
CA ARG A 58 -24.86 4.86 -13.12
C ARG A 58 -23.52 4.22 -13.45
N GLY A 59 -22.52 4.48 -12.62
CA GLY A 59 -21.21 3.85 -12.64
C GLY A 59 -21.23 2.37 -12.22
N GLY A 60 -20.12 1.67 -12.44
CA GLY A 60 -19.98 0.25 -12.09
C GLY A 60 -19.38 0.04 -10.70
N VAL A 61 -19.83 -1.01 -9.99
CA VAL A 61 -19.17 -1.50 -8.76
C VAL A 61 -18.42 -2.79 -9.06
N ILE A 62 -17.13 -2.81 -8.79
CA ILE A 62 -16.25 -3.96 -9.00
C ILE A 62 -15.95 -4.61 -7.64
N ALA A 63 -16.45 -5.82 -7.43
CA ALA A 63 -16.21 -6.61 -6.22
C ALA A 63 -15.13 -7.69 -6.44
N PRO A 64 -14.55 -8.24 -5.36
CA PRO A 64 -13.69 -9.43 -5.42
C PRO A 64 -14.39 -10.55 -6.21
N GLY A 65 -13.73 -11.09 -7.23
CA GLY A 65 -14.28 -12.08 -8.16
C GLY A 65 -14.66 -11.52 -9.54
N HIS A 66 -14.75 -10.19 -9.70
CA HIS A 66 -14.90 -9.57 -11.01
C HIS A 66 -13.56 -9.63 -11.78
N PRO A 67 -13.54 -9.95 -13.10
CA PRO A 67 -12.30 -10.11 -13.87
C PRO A 67 -11.44 -8.83 -13.92
N ARG A 68 -12.06 -7.66 -13.73
CA ARG A 68 -11.38 -6.36 -13.70
C ARG A 68 -10.89 -5.94 -12.31
N TYR A 69 -11.17 -6.70 -11.25
CA TYR A 69 -10.85 -6.32 -9.87
C TYR A 69 -9.34 -6.14 -9.65
N ASP A 70 -8.53 -7.10 -10.14
CA ASP A 70 -7.07 -7.04 -9.98
C ASP A 70 -6.41 -5.90 -10.77
N ALA A 71 -6.99 -5.51 -11.90
CA ALA A 71 -6.53 -4.35 -12.65
C ALA A 71 -6.98 -3.04 -11.99
N ALA A 72 -8.22 -2.98 -11.52
CA ALA A 72 -8.82 -1.77 -10.95
C ALA A 72 -8.23 -1.38 -9.58
N ARG A 73 -7.68 -2.34 -8.82
CA ARG A 73 -7.06 -2.09 -7.50
C ARG A 73 -5.63 -1.57 -7.57
N LYS A 74 -4.98 -1.61 -8.74
CA LYS A 74 -3.59 -1.16 -8.90
C LYS A 74 -3.51 0.36 -8.88
N ILE A 75 -2.58 0.89 -8.09
CA ILE A 75 -2.22 2.30 -8.07
C ILE A 75 -0.81 2.47 -8.63
N PHE A 76 -0.38 3.72 -8.84
CA PHE A 76 0.95 3.99 -9.42
C PHE A 76 2.11 3.40 -8.61
N ASN A 77 1.91 3.22 -7.30
CA ASN A 77 2.90 2.68 -6.40
C ASN A 77 2.69 1.17 -6.23
N ASP A 78 3.48 0.38 -6.96
CA ASP A 78 3.45 -1.08 -6.91
C ASP A 78 3.86 -1.67 -5.55
N MET A 79 4.46 -0.88 -4.66
CA MET A 79 4.78 -1.36 -3.29
C MET A 79 3.55 -1.43 -2.37
N ILE A 80 2.40 -0.89 -2.80
CA ILE A 80 1.18 -0.85 -1.98
C ILE A 80 0.15 -1.83 -2.57
N ASP A 81 0.01 -3.00 -1.93
CA ASP A 81 -1.00 -4.01 -2.27
C ASP A 81 -2.18 -3.95 -1.29
N ARG A 82 -3.24 -3.20 -1.63
CA ARG A 82 -4.49 -3.16 -0.84
C ARG A 82 -5.60 -3.93 -1.54
N ARG A 83 -6.45 -4.59 -0.75
CA ARG A 83 -7.59 -5.39 -1.23
C ARG A 83 -8.91 -4.82 -0.67
N PRO A 84 -9.50 -3.82 -1.34
CA PRO A 84 -10.75 -3.22 -0.90
C PRO A 84 -11.93 -4.19 -1.09
N ALA A 85 -12.97 -4.06 -0.27
CA ALA A 85 -14.16 -4.92 -0.36
C ALA A 85 -14.98 -4.68 -1.65
N ALA A 86 -14.92 -3.47 -2.22
CA ALA A 86 -15.44 -3.12 -3.54
C ALA A 86 -14.75 -1.85 -4.06
N ILE A 87 -14.82 -1.62 -5.37
CA ILE A 87 -14.32 -0.43 -6.06
C ILE A 87 -15.50 0.18 -6.82
N ALA A 88 -15.92 1.38 -6.43
CA ALA A 88 -16.97 2.14 -7.12
C ALA A 88 -16.34 3.02 -8.22
N GLN A 89 -16.74 2.81 -9.48
CA GLN A 89 -16.33 3.63 -10.62
C GLN A 89 -17.39 4.69 -10.92
N CYS A 90 -17.35 5.79 -10.18
CA CYS A 90 -18.28 6.92 -10.34
C CYS A 90 -18.06 7.62 -11.69
N THR A 91 -19.14 7.92 -12.41
CA THR A 91 -19.12 8.65 -13.70
C THR A 91 -19.45 10.14 -13.55
N GLY A 92 -19.98 10.54 -12.40
CA GLY A 92 -20.31 11.93 -12.10
C GLY A 92 -20.60 12.15 -10.62
N ALA A 93 -20.95 13.40 -10.26
CA ALA A 93 -21.17 13.81 -8.87
C ALA A 93 -22.32 13.04 -8.18
N ALA A 94 -23.38 12.69 -8.91
CA ALA A 94 -24.48 11.90 -8.36
C ALA A 94 -24.01 10.53 -7.86
N ASP A 95 -23.15 9.84 -8.63
CA ASP A 95 -22.58 8.56 -8.22
C ASP A 95 -21.66 8.70 -7.00
N VAL A 96 -20.99 9.84 -6.83
CA VAL A 96 -20.15 10.10 -5.65
C VAL A 96 -21.02 10.27 -4.40
N MET A 97 -22.14 10.99 -4.52
CA MET A 97 -23.09 11.20 -3.42
C MET A 97 -23.75 9.89 -2.94
N GLU A 98 -24.00 8.95 -3.85
CA GLU A 98 -24.55 7.63 -3.50
C GLU A 98 -23.54 6.70 -2.77
N VAL A 99 -22.23 6.99 -2.87
CA VAL A 99 -21.15 6.12 -2.36
C VAL A 99 -20.59 6.57 -0.99
N ILE A 100 -20.82 7.82 -0.59
CA ILE A 100 -20.36 8.40 0.70
C ILE A 100 -21.25 7.93 1.86
#